data_AF-A0A920RC03-F1
#
_entry.id   AF-A0A920RC03-F1
#
_cell.length_a   1.000
_cell.length_b   1.000
_cell.length_c   1.000
_cell.angle_alpha   90.00
_cell.angle_beta   90.00
_cell.angle_gamma   90.00
#
_symmetry.space_group_name_H-M   'P 1'
#
loop_
_entity.id
_entity.type
_entity.pdbx_description
1 polymer ?
#
loop_
_entity_poly.entity_id
_entity_poly.type
_entity_poly.pdbx_seq_one_letter_code
_entity_poly.pdbx_strand_id
1 'polypeptide(L)'
;MRESISLALQSYSGCLVVVAHDRHLLRLVTNDLWLIDNGRLRPFDGDLDDYVKWLRQRQKGTENPGGSSSAGKSPKGKETPIKLKHNIQPTKLSRKERAQQRIKVKPLRDKLLRIEKEIDKANEIQQELDQQLADSEIYSEGEPRSIA
;
A
#
# COMPACT_ATOMS: atom_id res chain seq x y z
N MET A 1 -21.32 10.33 4.29
CA MET A 1 -21.12 8.95 4.75
C MET A 1 -19.65 8.58 5.06
N ARG A 2 -18.65 9.15 4.37
CA ARG A 2 -17.22 8.88 4.70
C ARG A 2 -16.78 9.46 6.06
N GLU A 3 -17.31 10.63 6.42
CA GLU A 3 -17.01 11.29 7.71
C GLU A 3 -17.49 10.50 8.93
N SER A 4 -18.66 9.86 8.85
CA SER A 4 -19.27 9.14 9.96
C SER A 4 -18.48 7.90 10.38
N ILE A 5 -17.83 7.22 9.42
CA ILE A 5 -16.96 6.06 9.70
C ILE A 5 -15.68 6.51 10.41
N SER A 6 -15.06 7.59 9.93
CA SER A 6 -13.81 8.10 10.52
C SER A 6 -14.02 8.50 11.99
N LEU A 7 -15.13 9.19 12.28
CA LEU A 7 -15.48 9.61 13.65
C LEU A 7 -15.78 8.40 14.56
N ALA A 8 -16.51 7.40 14.05
CA ALA A 8 -16.80 6.19 14.80
C ALA A 8 -15.51 5.42 15.15
N LEU A 9 -14.59 5.28 14.19
CA LEU A 9 -13.32 4.60 14.41
C LEU A 9 -12.40 5.37 15.36
N GLN A 10 -12.40 6.71 15.33
CA GLN A 10 -11.67 7.53 16.30
C GLN A 10 -12.22 7.39 17.73
N SER A 11 -13.53 7.19 17.89
CA SER A 11 -14.17 7.02 19.20
C SER A 11 -13.97 5.62 19.80
N TYR A 12 -13.39 4.69 19.05
CA TYR A 12 -13.18 3.32 19.51
C TYR A 12 -12.07 3.25 20.55
N SER A 13 -12.39 2.74 21.74
CA SER A 13 -11.46 2.69 22.88
C SER A 13 -10.53 1.48 22.90
N GLY A 14 -10.62 0.58 21.90
CA GLY A 14 -9.81 -0.63 21.81
C GLY A 14 -8.60 -0.49 20.89
N CYS A 15 -7.85 -1.58 20.73
CA CYS A 15 -6.80 -1.68 19.72
C CYS A 15 -7.44 -1.91 18.35
N LEU A 16 -7.06 -1.10 17.37
CA LEU A 16 -7.58 -1.17 16.01
C LEU A 16 -6.42 -1.38 15.03
N VAL A 17 -6.53 -2.41 14.19
CA VAL A 17 -5.62 -2.65 13.06
C VAL A 17 -6.38 -2.33 11.78
N VAL A 18 -5.93 -1.31 11.05
CA VAL A 18 -6.60 -0.84 9.83
C VAL A 18 -5.73 -1.12 8.62
N VAL A 19 -6.31 -1.75 7.61
CA VAL A 19 -5.73 -1.87 6.26
C VAL A 19 -6.68 -1.17 5.30
N ALA A 20 -6.25 -0.04 4.76
CA ALA A 20 -7.07 0.76 3.85
C ALA A 20 -6.22 1.36 2.73
N HIS A 21 -6.89 1.69 1.63
CA HIS A 21 -6.28 2.42 0.50
C HIS A 21 -6.53 3.93 0.56
N ASP A 22 -7.46 4.38 1.42
CA ASP A 22 -7.78 5.79 1.58
C ASP A 22 -6.80 6.46 2.55
N ARG A 23 -6.03 7.40 2.03
CA ARG A 23 -5.03 8.16 2.76
C ARG A 23 -5.65 9.07 3.81
N HIS A 24 -6.83 9.63 3.53
CA HIS A 24 -7.50 10.54 4.43
C HIS A 24 -7.97 9.80 5.69
N LEU A 25 -8.54 8.61 5.50
CA LEU A 25 -8.94 7.73 6.60
C LEU A 25 -7.74 7.32 7.47
N LEU A 26 -6.66 6.84 6.84
CA LEU A 26 -5.45 6.43 7.58
C LEU A 26 -4.88 7.60 8.39
N ARG A 27 -4.82 8.80 7.81
CA ARG A 27 -4.31 10.00 8.49
C ARG A 27 -5.15 10.41 9.70
N LEU A 28 -6.46 10.16 9.66
CA LEU A 28 -7.37 10.53 10.74
C LEU A 28 -7.45 9.47 11.86
N VAL A 29 -7.36 8.18 11.51
CA VAL A 29 -7.69 7.09 12.44
C VAL A 29 -6.44 6.41 13.02
N THR A 30 -5.28 6.50 12.35
CA THR A 30 -4.08 5.75 12.77
C THR A 30 -3.05 6.64 13.45
N ASN A 31 -2.41 6.11 14.49
CA ASN A 31 -1.32 6.74 15.23
C ASN A 31 0.04 6.23 14.78
N ASP A 32 0.14 4.92 14.57
CA ASP A 32 1.38 4.23 14.18
C ASP A 32 1.23 3.60 12.81
N LEU A 33 2.27 3.78 11.98
CA LEU A 33 2.34 3.18 10.66
C LEU A 33 3.30 2.00 10.68
N TRP A 34 2.88 0.92 10.01
CA TRP A 34 3.67 -0.28 9.88
C TRP A 34 3.85 -0.60 8.40
N LEU A 35 5.10 -0.85 8.02
CA LEU A 35 5.51 -1.13 6.65
C LEU A 35 5.81 -2.61 6.49
N ILE A 36 5.16 -3.24 5.51
CA ILE A 36 5.48 -4.59 5.07
C ILE A 36 6.35 -4.48 3.82
N ASP A 37 7.62 -4.87 3.95
CA ASP A 37 8.55 -4.96 2.82
C ASP A 37 9.33 -6.27 2.85
N ASN A 38 9.48 -6.91 1.68
CA ASN A 38 10.17 -8.19 1.53
C ASN A 38 9.71 -9.28 2.52
N GLY A 39 8.41 -9.32 2.82
CA GLY A 39 7.82 -10.26 3.77
C GLY A 39 8.16 -9.97 5.25
N ARG A 40 8.76 -8.83 5.56
CA ARG A 40 9.03 -8.40 6.93
C ARG A 40 8.18 -7.19 7.28
N LEU A 41 7.59 -7.24 8.47
CA LEU A 41 6.85 -6.16 9.08
C LEU A 41 7.82 -5.30 9.91
N ARG A 42 7.82 -3.98 9.71
CA ARG A 42 8.64 -3.02 10.48
C ARG A 42 7.80 -1.80 10.85
N PRO A 43 8.02 -1.20 12.03
CA PRO A 43 7.47 0.12 12.32
C PRO A 43 8.03 1.14 11.31
N PHE A 44 7.22 2.11 10.94
CA PHE A 44 7.56 3.18 10.02
C PHE A 44 7.50 4.52 10.76
N ASP A 45 8.67 5.11 11.02
CA ASP A 45 8.82 6.36 11.80
C ASP A 45 8.47 7.63 11.01
N GLY A 46 7.87 7.50 9.82
CA GLY A 46 7.47 8.61 8.96
C GLY A 46 5.96 8.74 8.86
N ASP A 47 5.49 9.82 8.24
CA ASP A 47 4.07 9.98 7.93
C ASP A 47 3.67 9.34 6.59
N LEU A 48 2.40 9.48 6.22
CA LEU A 48 1.91 8.93 4.95
C LEU A 48 2.57 9.59 3.72
N ASP A 49 3.04 10.83 3.84
CA ASP A 49 3.70 11.57 2.77
C ASP A 49 5.15 11.07 2.59
N ASP A 50 5.83 10.72 3.68
CA ASP A 50 7.14 10.08 3.70
C ASP A 50 7.09 8.66 3.15
N TYR A 51 6.00 7.91 3.38
CA TYR A 51 5.78 6.62 2.72
C TYR A 51 5.75 6.76 1.19
N VAL A 52 5.10 7.80 0.66
CA VAL A 52 5.08 8.08 -0.79
C VAL A 52 6.47 8.43 -1.30
N LYS A 53 7.25 9.20 -0.55
CA LYS A 53 8.65 9.52 -0.90
C LYS A 53 9.51 8.26 -0.91
N TRP A 54 9.40 7.42 0.12
CA TRP A 54 10.08 6.14 0.22
C TRP A 54 9.77 5.22 -0.97
N LEU A 55 8.50 5.11 -1.35
CA LEU A 55 8.08 4.31 -2.50
C LEU A 55 8.68 4.84 -3.82
N ARG A 56 8.73 6.16 -3.99
CA ARG A 56 9.33 6.81 -5.17
C ARG A 56 10.85 6.61 -5.24
N GLN A 57 11.56 6.69 -4.12
CA GLN A 57 13.00 6.41 -4.05
C GLN A 57 13.29 4.94 -4.39
N ARG A 58 12.48 4.02 -3.85
CA ARG A 58 12.57 2.59 -4.16
C ARG A 58 12.38 2.30 -5.65
N GLN A 59 11.39 2.91 -6.30
CA GLN A 59 11.18 2.76 -7.75
C GLN A 59 12.33 3.33 -8.58
N LYS A 60 13.01 4.38 -8.08
CA LYS A 60 14.20 4.97 -8.74
C LYS A 60 15.46 4.13 -8.57
N GLY A 61 15.42 3.02 -7.82
CA GLY A 61 16.55 2.12 -7.63
C GLY A 61 17.66 2.71 -6.75
N THR A 62 17.37 3.81 -6.06
CA THR A 62 18.24 4.39 -5.06
C THR A 62 17.82 3.87 -3.70
N GLU A 63 18.76 3.17 -3.05
CA GLU A 63 18.89 2.97 -1.59
C GLU A 63 18.65 1.55 -1.02
N ASN A 64 19.75 1.05 -0.43
CA ASN A 64 19.87 -0.06 0.52
C ASN A 64 19.07 0.22 1.79
N PRO A 65 18.49 -0.80 2.46
CA PRO A 65 17.85 -0.61 3.75
C PRO A 65 18.89 -0.77 4.86
N GLY A 66 19.39 0.34 5.39
CA GLY A 66 20.21 0.39 6.60
C GLY A 66 19.65 1.45 7.54
N GLY A 67 18.74 1.05 8.42
CA GLY A 67 18.00 1.93 9.31
C GLY A 67 18.90 2.71 10.28
N SER A 68 18.52 3.97 10.48
CA SER A 68 18.96 4.82 11.57
C SER A 68 17.82 4.95 12.57
N SER A 69 17.97 4.37 13.76
CA SER A 69 17.84 5.05 15.06
C SER A 69 17.54 4.09 16.22
N SER A 70 18.36 4.17 17.27
CA SER A 70 17.90 4.30 18.66
C SER A 70 19.07 4.69 19.58
N ALA A 71 18.77 5.57 20.53
CA ALA A 71 19.68 6.44 21.26
C ALA A 71 20.16 5.87 22.63
N GLY A 72 21.28 6.40 23.15
CA GLY A 72 21.70 6.21 24.55
C GLY A 72 23.02 6.90 24.97
N LYS A 73 22.96 8.20 25.31
CA LYS A 73 23.74 8.99 26.32
C LYS A 73 25.29 8.85 26.48
N SER A 74 26.01 9.88 25.97
CA SER A 74 27.15 10.71 26.50
C SER A 74 28.36 10.13 27.29
N PRO A 75 29.55 10.81 27.38
CA PRO A 75 30.14 11.91 26.55
C PRO A 75 31.65 11.67 26.17
N LYS A 76 32.26 12.68 25.50
CA LYS A 76 33.69 13.10 25.55
C LYS A 76 34.57 12.83 24.30
N GLY A 77 34.95 13.93 23.63
CA GLY A 77 36.35 14.17 23.24
C GLY A 77 36.80 13.90 21.79
N LYS A 78 37.16 15.01 21.13
CA LYS A 78 38.23 15.20 20.14
C LYS A 78 38.01 14.81 18.67
N GLU A 79 38.40 15.79 17.86
CA GLU A 79 38.47 15.87 16.41
C GLU A 79 39.33 14.77 15.77
N THR A 80 38.90 14.29 14.60
CA THR A 80 39.76 14.02 13.42
C THR A 80 38.85 13.76 12.20
N PRO A 81 39.11 14.36 11.03
CA PRO A 81 38.30 14.15 9.84
C PRO A 81 38.78 12.90 9.08
N ILE A 82 37.99 11.82 9.10
CA ILE A 82 38.27 10.63 8.28
C ILE A 82 37.62 10.81 6.91
N LYS A 83 38.47 11.08 5.92
CA LYS A 83 38.13 11.08 4.49
C LYS A 83 37.73 9.66 4.06
N LEU A 84 36.54 9.48 3.49
CA LEU A 84 36.25 8.34 2.62
C LEU A 84 35.83 8.85 1.23
N LYS A 85 36.79 8.79 0.30
CA LYS A 85 36.55 8.86 -1.14
C LYS A 85 35.85 7.56 -1.55
N HIS A 86 34.66 7.64 -2.14
CA HIS A 86 34.14 6.53 -2.96
C HIS A 86 33.98 7.00 -4.40
N ASN A 87 34.96 6.59 -5.20
CA ASN A 87 34.97 6.65 -6.65
C ASN A 87 33.94 5.64 -7.18
N ILE A 88 32.75 6.09 -7.58
CA ILE A 88 31.75 5.24 -8.21
C ILE A 88 31.87 5.45 -9.72
N GLN A 89 32.74 4.68 -10.37
CA GLN A 89 32.70 4.52 -11.82
C GLN A 89 31.49 3.66 -12.20
N PRO A 90 30.67 4.07 -13.18
CA PRO A 90 29.56 3.24 -13.65
C PRO A 90 30.10 2.07 -14.49
N THR A 91 30.14 0.88 -13.91
CA THR A 91 30.58 -0.33 -14.60
C THR A 91 29.51 -0.82 -15.59
N LYS A 92 29.96 -1.27 -16.76
CA LYS A 92 29.16 -1.73 -17.92
C LYS A 92 28.25 -2.96 -17.64
N LEU A 93 28.21 -3.45 -16.39
CA LEU A 93 27.43 -4.61 -15.93
C LEU A 93 25.90 -4.33 -15.90
N SER A 94 25.50 -3.05 -15.77
CA SER A 94 24.10 -2.65 -15.58
C SER A 94 23.15 -2.96 -16.77
N ARG A 95 23.65 -3.09 -18.01
CA ARG A 95 22.78 -3.35 -19.18
C ARG A 95 22.28 -4.79 -19.26
N LYS A 96 23.13 -5.78 -18.93
CA LYS A 96 22.75 -7.21 -18.98
C LYS A 96 21.76 -7.55 -17.86
N GLU A 97 21.97 -6.98 -16.68
CA GLU A 97 21.10 -7.19 -15.52
C GLU A 97 19.69 -6.62 -15.75
N ARG A 98 19.59 -5.42 -16.33
CA ARG A 98 18.29 -4.82 -16.71
C ARG A 98 17.55 -5.64 -17.78
N ALA A 99 18.28 -6.24 -18.73
CA ALA A 99 17.68 -7.12 -19.74
C ALA A 99 17.12 -8.41 -19.10
N GLN A 100 17.87 -9.03 -18.19
CA GLN A 100 17.42 -10.21 -17.45
C GLN A 100 16.22 -9.90 -16.53
N GLN A 101 16.21 -8.73 -15.89
CA GLN A 101 15.08 -8.26 -15.08
C GLN A 101 13.81 -8.09 -15.93
N ARG A 102 13.93 -7.51 -17.14
CA ARG A 102 12.78 -7.39 -18.06
C ARG A 102 12.22 -8.74 -18.48
N ILE A 103 13.07 -9.74 -18.71
CA ILE A 103 12.64 -11.10 -19.07
C ILE A 103 11.84 -11.73 -17.93
N LYS A 104 12.27 -11.55 -16.68
CA LYS A 104 11.57 -12.07 -15.49
C LYS A 104 10.24 -11.35 -15.21
N VAL A 105 10.14 -10.06 -15.50
CA VAL A 105 8.96 -9.23 -15.19
C VAL A 105 7.84 -9.38 -16.23
N LYS A 106 8.16 -9.72 -17.49
CA LYS A 106 7.16 -9.94 -18.56
C LYS A 106 6.05 -10.93 -18.21
N PRO A 107 6.33 -12.19 -17.81
CA PRO A 107 5.27 -13.16 -17.51
C PRO A 107 4.42 -12.76 -16.30
N LEU A 108 4.98 -11.98 -15.37
CA LEU A 108 4.23 -11.46 -14.21
C LEU A 108 3.27 -10.36 -14.64
N ARG A 109 3.68 -9.48 -15.56
CA ARG A 109 2.79 -8.47 -16.16
C ARG A 109 1.66 -9.09 -16.98
N ASP A 110 1.95 -10.15 -17.72
CA ASP A 110 0.93 -10.84 -18.51
C ASP A 110 -0.12 -11.50 -17.62
N LYS A 111 0.30 -12.07 -16.47
CA LYS A 111 -0.62 -12.57 -15.44
C LYS A 111 -1.46 -11.46 -14.83
N LEU A 112 -0.83 -10.32 -14.52
CA LEU A 112 -1.53 -9.16 -13.95
C LEU A 112 -2.61 -8.65 -14.91
N LEU A 113 -2.29 -8.53 -16.20
CA LEU A 113 -3.25 -8.11 -17.23
C LEU A 113 -4.42 -9.10 -17.40
N ARG A 114 -4.17 -10.41 -17.25
CA ARG A 114 -5.24 -11.42 -17.26
C ARG A 114 -6.17 -11.27 -16.07
N ILE A 115 -5.60 -11.10 -14.87
CA ILE A 115 -6.37 -10.94 -13.64
C ILE A 115 -7.16 -9.63 -13.68
N GLU A 116 -6.59 -8.52 -14.16
CA GLU A 116 -7.31 -7.26 -14.37
C GLU A 116 -8.52 -7.46 -15.28
N LYS A 117 -8.36 -8.17 -16.41
CA LYS A 117 -9.51 -8.51 -17.29
C LYS A 117 -10.57 -9.39 -16.62
N GLU A 118 -10.16 -10.31 -15.75
CA GLU A 118 -11.12 -11.14 -15.00
C GLU A 118 -11.90 -10.32 -13.99
N ILE A 119 -11.24 -9.35 -13.33
CA ILE A 119 -11.88 -8.40 -12.41
C ILE A 119 -12.86 -7.50 -13.17
N ASP A 120 -12.47 -6.97 -14.33
CA ASP A 120 -13.35 -6.11 -15.14
C ASP A 120 -14.63 -6.84 -15.54
N LYS A 121 -14.51 -8.09 -15.99
CA LYS A 121 -15.68 -8.93 -16.31
C LYS A 121 -16.56 -9.23 -15.10
N ALA A 122 -15.95 -9.52 -13.95
CA ALA A 122 -16.69 -9.78 -12.73
C ALA A 122 -17.44 -8.53 -12.26
N ASN A 123 -16.84 -7.35 -12.40
CA ASN A 123 -17.48 -6.07 -12.09
C ASN A 123 -18.65 -5.76 -13.03
N GLU A 124 -18.52 -6.05 -14.33
CA GLU A 124 -19.64 -5.91 -15.29
C GLU A 124 -20.83 -6.80 -14.89
N ILE A 125 -20.56 -8.07 -14.57
CA ILE A 125 -21.60 -9.01 -14.10
C ILE A 125 -22.21 -8.53 -12.79
N GLN A 126 -21.39 -8.05 -11.85
CA GLN A 126 -21.89 -7.52 -10.59
C GLN A 126 -22.81 -6.31 -10.82
N GLN A 127 -22.43 -5.39 -11.70
CA GLN A 127 -23.26 -4.23 -12.04
C GLN A 127 -24.58 -4.63 -12.72
N GLU A 128 -24.55 -5.64 -13.59
CA GLU A 128 -25.76 -6.17 -14.21
C GLU A 128 -26.71 -6.79 -13.17
N LEU A 129 -26.17 -7.60 -12.25
CA LEU A 129 -26.94 -8.18 -11.15
C LEU A 129 -27.45 -7.11 -10.18
N ASP A 130 -26.63 -6.13 -9.83
CA ASP A 130 -27.04 -5.01 -8.97
C ASP A 130 -28.13 -4.17 -9.63
N GLN A 131 -28.10 -4.00 -10.96
CA GLN A 131 -29.16 -3.33 -11.72
C GLN A 131 -30.45 -4.15 -11.74
N GLN A 132 -30.35 -5.47 -11.94
CA GLN A 132 -31.50 -6.37 -11.85
C GLN A 132 -32.11 -6.36 -10.44
N LEU A 133 -31.28 -6.33 -9.40
CA LEU A 133 -31.71 -6.23 -8.00
C LEU A 133 -32.14 -4.81 -7.60
N ALA A 134 -31.85 -3.78 -8.40
CA ALA A 134 -32.31 -2.42 -8.15
C ALA A 134 -33.73 -2.17 -8.68
N ASP A 135 -34.27 -3.08 -9.50
CA ASP A 135 -35.64 -2.99 -9.98
C ASP A 135 -36.63 -3.18 -8.83
N SER A 136 -37.26 -2.08 -8.44
CA SER A 136 -38.27 -2.02 -7.37
C SER A 136 -39.49 -2.91 -7.64
N GLU A 137 -39.72 -3.33 -8.88
CA GLU A 137 -40.83 -4.23 -9.24
C GLU A 137 -40.64 -5.64 -8.65
N ILE A 138 -39.41 -6.16 -8.57
CA ILE A 138 -39.10 -7.49 -8.03
C ILE A 138 -39.45 -7.60 -6.54
N TYR A 139 -39.34 -6.49 -5.81
CA TYR A 139 -39.67 -6.41 -4.38
C TYR A 139 -41.12 -6.01 -4.11
N SER A 140 -41.88 -5.61 -5.14
CA SER A 140 -43.28 -5.16 -5.02
C SER A 140 -44.31 -6.29 -5.15
N GLU A 141 -43.95 -7.48 -5.66
CA GLU A 141 -44.83 -8.66 -5.69
C GLU A 141 -44.82 -9.47 -4.37
N GLY A 142 -44.51 -8.80 -3.26
CA GLY A 142 -44.69 -9.31 -1.90
C GLY A 142 -46.05 -8.95 -1.30
N GLU A 143 -47.08 -8.67 -2.11
CA GLU A 143 -48.47 -8.67 -1.63
C GLU A 143 -48.83 -10.09 -1.16
N PRO A 144 -49.25 -10.30 0.10
CA PRO A 144 -49.58 -11.62 0.61
C PRO A 144 -50.75 -12.16 -0.20
N ARG A 145 -50.51 -13.19 -1.01
CA ARG A 145 -51.59 -14.01 -1.57
C ARG A 145 -52.41 -14.54 -0.40
N SER A 146 -53.54 -13.88 -0.15
CA SER A 146 -54.62 -14.36 0.69
C SER A 146 -55.06 -15.71 0.14
N ILE A 147 -54.66 -16.77 0.82
CA ILE A 147 -55.23 -18.10 0.64
C ILE A 147 -56.54 -18.06 1.44
N ALA A 148 -57.65 -17.86 0.73
CA ALA A 148 -59.00 -18.15 1.18
C ALA A 148 -59.68 -19.00 0.10
#